data_AF-A0A2E2FLS6-F1
#
_entry.id   AF-A0A2E2FLS6-F1
#
_cell.length_a   1.000
_cell.length_b   1.000
_cell.length_c   1.000
_cell.angle_alpha   90.00
_cell.angle_beta   90.00
_cell.angle_gamma   90.00
#
_symmetry.space_group_name_H-M   'P 1'
#
loop_
_entity.id
_entity.type
_entity.pdbx_description
1 polymer ?
#
loop_
_entity_poly.entity_id
_entity_poly.type
_entity_poly.pdbx_seq_one_letter_code
_entity_poly.pdbx_strand_id
1 'polypeptide(L)'
;MSNFNAFKKLARTASFILPSGIEAEIKEPMGSHQSLITKSDSNKKKKGIMKMLQDSIVRIGDKTHIDNVFFKKLLSEDVNFLLFRLGLLSNPDKVEEGEVETLRFNYEFPVKGGRKVVEQVEIEIDDENFPIQPYSWVKPLMIAQWKEDNEVDESIKLSEDQELEVFKNGFIPVYDSYEEMLEDQYERVYTISGDDIENIDVDWKLLNMKTQEENGRLLESDDVNINTILKMRKPTYLMETEGGPTRTSLPIDSIPSHIVEGLRKDILKTEANINTTFVVGSKSDPSLQQQLNLISTPAFFFRSLGI
;
A
#
# COMPACT_ATOMS: atom_id res chain seq x y z
N MET A 1 31.63 -40.31 -11.76
CA MET A 1 30.65 -39.41 -12.39
C MET A 1 29.50 -39.23 -11.41
N SER A 2 29.51 -38.16 -10.63
CA SER A 2 28.46 -37.85 -9.65
C SER A 2 27.33 -37.08 -10.34
N ASN A 3 26.13 -37.66 -10.34
CA ASN A 3 24.94 -37.02 -10.89
C ASN A 3 24.57 -35.76 -10.09
N PHE A 4 24.76 -34.62 -10.73
CA PHE A 4 24.26 -33.30 -10.34
C PHE A 4 22.73 -33.27 -10.56
N ASN A 5 21.95 -33.87 -9.65
CA ASN A 5 20.52 -33.59 -9.58
C ASN A 5 20.32 -32.30 -8.79
N ALA A 6 20.46 -31.18 -9.49
CA ALA A 6 19.93 -29.91 -9.03
C ALA A 6 18.41 -30.05 -8.93
N PHE A 7 17.90 -30.30 -7.72
CA PHE A 7 16.50 -30.04 -7.41
C PHE A 7 16.25 -28.55 -7.66
N LYS A 8 15.70 -28.22 -8.82
CA LYS A 8 15.12 -26.91 -9.08
C LYS A 8 13.89 -26.84 -8.16
N LYS A 9 14.07 -26.30 -6.96
CA LYS A 9 12.96 -26.00 -6.05
C LYS A 9 11.99 -25.13 -6.86
N LEU A 10 10.79 -25.65 -7.12
CA LEU A 10 9.75 -24.87 -7.79
C LEU A 10 9.47 -23.65 -6.91
N ALA A 11 9.52 -22.46 -7.50
CA ALA A 11 9.24 -21.23 -6.79
C ALA A 11 7.82 -21.32 -6.22
N ARG A 12 7.68 -21.02 -4.93
CA ARG A 12 6.36 -20.97 -4.28
C ARG A 12 5.54 -19.83 -4.90
N THR A 13 4.27 -20.08 -5.17
CA THR A 13 3.31 -19.06 -5.59
C THR A 13 2.22 -18.90 -4.54
N ALA A 14 1.62 -17.71 -4.49
CA ALA A 14 0.45 -17.43 -3.69
C ALA A 14 -0.51 -16.56 -4.50
N SER A 15 -1.80 -16.88 -4.39
CA SER A 15 -2.89 -16.08 -4.94
C SER A 15 -3.68 -15.42 -3.82
N PHE A 16 -4.15 -14.21 -4.06
CA PHE A 16 -4.97 -13.44 -3.14
C PHE A 16 -5.73 -12.37 -3.92
N ILE A 17 -6.68 -11.74 -3.26
CA ILE A 17 -7.41 -10.60 -3.80
C ILE A 17 -6.76 -9.32 -3.24
N LEU A 18 -6.53 -8.36 -4.13
CA LEU A 18 -5.99 -7.05 -3.82
C LEU A 18 -7.02 -6.18 -3.09
N PRO A 19 -6.60 -5.14 -2.36
CA PRO A 19 -7.51 -4.17 -1.76
C PRO A 19 -8.52 -3.54 -2.73
N SER A 20 -8.17 -3.48 -4.02
CA SER A 20 -9.03 -3.02 -5.12
C SER A 20 -10.10 -4.02 -5.58
N GLY A 21 -10.09 -5.25 -5.05
CA GLY A 21 -11.02 -6.31 -5.43
C GLY A 21 -10.58 -7.09 -6.68
N ILE A 22 -9.31 -6.99 -7.08
CA ILE A 22 -8.74 -7.72 -8.21
C ILE A 22 -7.95 -8.93 -7.70
N GLU A 23 -8.11 -10.09 -8.32
CA GLU A 23 -7.22 -11.22 -8.04
C GLU A 23 -5.78 -10.97 -8.51
N ALA A 24 -4.80 -11.36 -7.70
CA ALA A 24 -3.39 -11.33 -8.04
C ALA A 24 -2.70 -12.63 -7.65
N GLU A 25 -1.68 -12.99 -8.42
CA GLU A 25 -0.77 -14.10 -8.13
C GLU A 25 0.67 -13.59 -8.13
N ILE A 26 1.41 -13.92 -7.08
CA ILE A 26 2.84 -13.64 -6.96
C ILE A 26 3.62 -14.92 -6.70
N LYS A 27 4.92 -14.88 -6.99
CA LYS A 27 5.88 -15.94 -6.68
C LYS A 27 6.97 -15.44 -5.75
N GLU A 28 7.58 -16.34 -4.99
CA GLU A 28 8.69 -16.00 -4.10
C GLU A 28 9.85 -15.34 -4.88
N PRO A 29 10.52 -14.34 -4.28
CA PRO A 29 11.65 -13.69 -4.91
C PRO A 29 12.84 -14.66 -5.01
N MET A 30 13.62 -14.54 -6.08
CA MET A 30 14.81 -15.36 -6.30
C MET A 30 16.05 -14.75 -5.63
N GLY A 31 17.08 -15.55 -5.38
CA GLY A 31 18.34 -15.06 -4.80
C GLY A 31 19.02 -13.96 -5.62
N SER A 32 18.80 -13.90 -6.95
CA SER A 32 19.25 -12.78 -7.79
C SER A 32 18.65 -11.44 -7.37
N HIS A 33 17.43 -11.41 -6.83
CA HIS A 33 16.78 -10.20 -6.35
C HIS A 33 17.41 -9.65 -5.06
N GLN A 34 18.02 -10.50 -4.22
CA GLN A 34 18.71 -10.06 -3.01
C GLN A 34 19.79 -9.02 -3.32
N SER A 35 20.53 -9.22 -4.42
CA SER A 35 21.56 -8.27 -4.87
C SER A 35 21.02 -6.88 -5.27
N LEU A 36 19.72 -6.80 -5.62
CA LEU A 36 19.09 -5.54 -6.00
C LEU A 36 18.81 -4.65 -4.78
N ILE A 37 18.54 -5.26 -3.61
CA ILE A 37 18.01 -4.56 -2.43
C ILE A 37 19.01 -4.46 -1.27
N THR A 38 20.19 -5.07 -1.37
CA THR A 38 21.29 -4.94 -0.40
C THR A 38 22.18 -3.70 -0.62
N LYS A 39 21.79 -2.80 -1.53
CA LYS A 39 22.55 -1.57 -1.83
C LYS A 39 22.48 -0.59 -0.64
N SER A 40 23.61 0.07 -0.36
CA SER A 40 23.70 1.11 0.67
C SER A 40 22.94 2.39 0.30
N ASP A 41 22.79 2.65 -0.99
CA ASP A 41 22.03 3.77 -1.56
C ASP A 41 20.51 3.49 -1.47
N SER A 42 19.80 4.31 -0.71
CA SER A 42 18.35 4.20 -0.46
C SER A 42 17.52 4.22 -1.74
N ASN A 43 17.87 5.09 -2.69
CA ASN A 43 17.14 5.25 -3.94
C ASN A 43 17.34 4.04 -4.86
N LYS A 44 18.57 3.50 -4.92
CA LYS A 44 18.83 2.25 -5.64
C LYS A 44 18.15 1.06 -4.98
N LYS A 45 18.08 1.02 -3.65
CA LYS A 45 17.36 0.00 -2.89
C LYS A 45 15.86 0.04 -3.20
N LYS A 46 15.22 1.21 -3.14
CA LYS A 46 13.79 1.39 -3.48
C LYS A 46 13.49 0.90 -4.90
N LYS A 47 14.31 1.29 -5.87
CA LYS A 47 14.19 0.79 -7.25
C LYS A 47 14.39 -0.73 -7.35
N GLY A 48 15.32 -1.28 -6.58
CA GLY A 48 15.54 -2.72 -6.50
C GLY A 48 14.34 -3.48 -5.95
N ILE A 49 13.69 -2.95 -4.91
CA ILE A 49 12.48 -3.53 -4.30
C ILE A 49 11.33 -3.53 -5.32
N MET A 50 11.11 -2.42 -6.02
CA MET A 50 10.05 -2.34 -7.03
C MET A 50 10.32 -3.26 -8.22
N LYS A 51 11.58 -3.39 -8.64
CA LYS A 51 11.95 -4.33 -9.70
C LYS A 51 11.75 -5.79 -9.27
N MET A 52 12.15 -6.12 -8.05
CA MET A 52 11.91 -7.44 -7.46
C MET A 52 10.43 -7.76 -7.42
N LEU A 53 9.57 -6.82 -6.97
CA LEU A 53 8.13 -7.02 -6.97
C LEU A 53 7.63 -7.29 -8.39
N GLN A 54 7.96 -6.43 -9.35
CA GLN A 54 7.53 -6.61 -10.74
C GLN A 54 7.90 -8.00 -11.30
N ASP A 55 9.12 -8.46 -11.05
CA ASP A 55 9.60 -9.77 -11.50
C ASP A 55 8.93 -10.95 -10.79
N SER A 56 8.35 -10.67 -9.62
CA SER A 56 7.67 -11.63 -8.74
C SER A 56 6.17 -11.70 -9.01
N ILE A 57 5.57 -10.77 -9.75
CA ILE A 57 4.16 -10.88 -10.13
C ILE A 57 4.00 -11.89 -11.27
N VAL A 58 3.06 -12.82 -11.10
CA VAL A 58 2.68 -13.83 -12.09
C VAL A 58 1.44 -13.37 -12.86
N ARG A 59 0.44 -12.82 -12.15
CA ARG A 59 -0.83 -12.37 -12.73
C ARG A 59 -1.47 -11.26 -11.90
N ILE A 60 -2.17 -10.33 -12.56
CA ILE A 60 -3.11 -9.38 -11.94
C ILE A 60 -4.35 -9.35 -12.84
N GLY A 61 -5.50 -9.75 -12.28
CA GLY A 61 -6.72 -9.95 -13.05
C GLY A 61 -6.52 -10.96 -14.17
N ASP A 62 -6.96 -10.63 -15.37
CA ASP A 62 -6.74 -11.39 -16.59
C ASP A 62 -5.31 -11.28 -17.17
N LYS A 63 -4.49 -10.34 -16.67
CA LYS A 63 -3.17 -10.06 -17.21
C LYS A 63 -2.07 -10.92 -16.59
N THR A 64 -1.39 -11.72 -17.40
CA THR A 64 -0.26 -12.58 -17.00
C THR A 64 1.12 -12.03 -17.39
N HIS A 65 1.18 -11.02 -18.26
CA HIS A 65 2.43 -10.35 -18.63
C HIS A 65 2.44 -8.92 -18.08
N ILE A 66 3.20 -8.73 -16.98
CA ILE A 66 3.28 -7.46 -16.25
C ILE A 66 4.48 -6.65 -16.74
N ASP A 67 4.29 -5.92 -17.83
CA ASP A 67 5.30 -4.98 -18.30
C ASP A 67 5.41 -3.74 -17.40
N ASN A 68 6.41 -2.90 -17.65
CA ASN A 68 6.65 -1.70 -16.85
C ASN A 68 5.55 -0.63 -17.03
N VAL A 69 4.82 -0.65 -18.16
CA VAL A 69 3.75 0.31 -18.42
C VAL A 69 2.54 -0.02 -17.55
N PHE A 70 2.16 -1.30 -17.52
CA PHE A 70 1.09 -1.82 -16.68
C PHE A 70 1.46 -1.72 -15.19
N PHE A 71 2.68 -2.13 -14.80
CA PHE A 71 3.13 -2.03 -13.41
C PHE A 71 3.02 -0.58 -12.87
N LYS A 72 3.26 0.41 -13.71
CA LYS A 72 3.11 1.83 -13.35
C LYS A 72 1.66 2.30 -13.18
N LYS A 73 0.68 1.56 -13.69
CA LYS A 73 -0.74 1.84 -13.50
C LYS A 73 -1.27 1.34 -12.15
N LEU A 74 -0.57 0.39 -11.52
CA LEU A 74 -0.99 -0.16 -10.23
C LEU A 74 -1.15 0.95 -9.20
N LEU A 75 -2.29 0.92 -8.51
CA LEU A 75 -2.59 1.79 -7.39
C LEU A 75 -1.57 1.57 -6.28
N SER A 76 -1.24 2.64 -5.57
CA SER A 76 -0.15 2.64 -4.60
C SER A 76 -0.35 1.65 -3.47
N GLU A 77 -1.58 1.54 -2.98
CA GLU A 77 -1.90 0.64 -1.86
C GLU A 77 -1.97 -0.82 -2.29
N ASP A 78 -2.39 -1.11 -3.54
CA ASP A 78 -2.26 -2.46 -4.10
C ASP A 78 -0.77 -2.87 -4.20
N VAL A 79 0.12 -1.93 -4.54
CA VAL A 79 1.57 -2.20 -4.55
C VAL A 79 2.13 -2.42 -3.15
N ASN A 80 1.72 -1.62 -2.16
CA ASN A 80 2.09 -1.85 -0.77
C ASN A 80 1.62 -3.22 -0.28
N PHE A 81 0.38 -3.59 -0.61
CA PHE A 81 -0.18 -4.90 -0.28
C PHE A 81 0.61 -6.03 -0.95
N LEU A 82 0.90 -5.91 -2.24
CA LEU A 82 1.72 -6.88 -2.97
C LEU A 82 3.11 -7.05 -2.36
N LEU A 83 3.77 -5.95 -1.97
CA LEU A 83 5.07 -6.00 -1.28
C LEU A 83 4.94 -6.68 0.08
N PHE A 84 3.90 -6.36 0.85
CA PHE A 84 3.65 -6.97 2.13
C PHE A 84 3.47 -8.49 2.00
N ARG A 85 2.57 -8.94 1.11
CA ARG A 85 2.33 -10.36 0.81
C ARG A 85 3.55 -11.07 0.25
N LEU A 86 4.37 -10.39 -0.55
CA LEU A 86 5.64 -10.93 -1.05
C LEU A 86 6.63 -11.20 0.08
N GLY A 87 6.71 -10.31 1.08
CA GLY A 87 7.53 -10.54 2.28
C GLY A 87 7.11 -11.78 3.05
N LEU A 88 5.81 -11.93 3.34
CA LEU A 88 5.25 -13.10 4.03
C LEU A 88 5.49 -14.39 3.25
N LEU A 89 5.28 -14.37 1.92
CA LEU A 89 5.56 -15.52 1.05
C LEU A 89 7.04 -15.96 1.13
N SER A 90 7.94 -15.01 1.37
CA SER A 90 9.39 -15.23 1.39
C SER A 90 9.92 -15.74 2.73
N ASN A 91 9.17 -15.56 3.83
CA ASN A 91 9.55 -16.01 5.18
C ASN A 91 8.56 -17.01 5.78
N PRO A 92 8.35 -18.18 5.13
CA PRO A 92 7.36 -19.15 5.54
C PRO A 92 7.90 -20.04 6.67
N ASP A 93 8.29 -19.47 7.81
CA ASP A 93 8.26 -20.27 9.02
C ASP A 93 6.78 -20.58 9.28
N LYS A 94 6.48 -21.88 9.27
CA LYS A 94 5.14 -22.48 9.21
C LYS A 94 4.15 -21.74 10.11
N VAL A 95 3.33 -20.88 9.51
CA VAL A 95 2.05 -20.49 10.09
C VAL A 95 1.13 -21.69 9.89
N GLU A 96 0.97 -22.51 10.93
CA GLU A 96 -0.29 -23.24 11.07
C GLU A 96 -1.39 -22.19 11.34
N GLU A 97 -2.61 -22.40 10.84
CA GLU A 97 -3.72 -21.44 10.98
C GLU A 97 -3.82 -20.91 12.42
N GLY A 98 -3.55 -19.62 12.61
CA GLY A 98 -3.59 -18.94 13.91
C GLY A 98 -2.25 -18.62 14.58
N GLU A 99 -1.10 -18.90 13.95
CA GLU A 99 0.22 -18.54 14.49
C GLU A 99 0.77 -17.20 13.94
N VAL A 100 1.38 -16.42 14.84
CA VAL A 100 1.99 -15.10 14.59
C VAL A 100 3.33 -15.26 13.88
N GLU A 101 3.53 -14.63 12.72
CA GLU A 101 4.84 -14.64 12.05
C GLU A 101 5.79 -13.66 12.74
N THR A 102 6.89 -14.16 13.31
CA THR A 102 7.90 -13.29 13.95
C THR A 102 9.05 -12.97 13.00
N LEU A 103 9.13 -11.73 12.52
CA LEU A 103 10.30 -11.22 11.81
C LEU A 103 11.40 -10.80 12.80
N ARG A 104 12.64 -11.24 12.56
CA ARG A 104 13.81 -10.85 13.36
C ARG A 104 14.89 -10.24 12.50
N PHE A 105 15.46 -9.13 12.93
CA PHE A 105 16.59 -8.48 12.25
C PHE A 105 17.36 -7.55 13.19
N ASN A 106 18.63 -7.29 12.84
CA ASN A 106 19.43 -6.30 13.53
C ASN A 106 19.08 -4.89 13.04
N TYR A 107 18.75 -3.99 13.95
CA TYR A 107 18.46 -2.59 13.66
C TYR A 107 19.53 -1.67 14.28
N GLU A 108 19.98 -0.68 13.52
CA GLU A 108 20.95 0.32 13.99
C GLU A 108 20.23 1.59 14.45
N PHE A 109 20.13 1.80 15.76
CA PHE A 109 19.59 3.03 16.33
C PHE A 109 20.60 4.19 16.20
N PRO A 110 20.19 5.34 15.63
CA PRO A 110 21.04 6.53 15.61
C PRO A 110 21.11 7.14 17.02
N VAL A 111 22.31 7.34 17.56
CA VAL A 111 22.53 8.00 18.86
C VAL A 111 23.17 9.37 18.65
N LYS A 112 22.88 10.32 19.55
CA LYS A 112 23.56 11.63 19.59
C LYS A 112 25.07 11.44 19.58
N GLY A 113 25.76 12.12 18.66
CA GLY A 113 27.22 12.04 18.50
C GLY A 113 27.71 10.98 17.50
N GLY A 114 26.82 10.40 16.68
CA GLY A 114 27.20 9.53 15.56
C GLY A 114 27.56 8.09 15.96
N ARG A 115 27.44 7.74 17.23
CA ARG A 115 27.51 6.34 17.69
C ARG A 115 26.22 5.62 17.27
N LYS A 116 26.35 4.34 16.95
CA LYS A 116 25.23 3.47 16.59
C LYS A 116 25.10 2.37 17.63
N VAL A 117 23.88 2.11 18.06
CA VAL A 117 23.56 0.95 18.89
C VAL A 117 22.85 -0.05 17.99
N VAL A 118 23.40 -1.25 17.89
CA VAL A 118 22.84 -2.32 17.08
C VAL A 118 22.12 -3.29 18.02
N GLU A 119 20.83 -3.48 17.81
CA GLU A 119 20.04 -4.43 18.59
C GLU A 119 19.21 -5.33 17.68
N GLN A 120 18.98 -6.55 18.13
CA GLN A 120 18.04 -7.46 17.49
C GLN A 120 16.61 -7.04 17.85
N VAL A 121 15.85 -6.71 16.81
CA VAL A 121 14.43 -6.39 16.86
C VAL A 121 13.65 -7.63 16.45
N GLU A 122 12.55 -7.88 17.15
CA GLU A 122 11.56 -8.91 16.83
C GLU A 122 10.22 -8.21 16.60
N ILE A 123 9.51 -8.59 15.54
CA ILE A 123 8.21 -8.04 15.17
C ILE A 123 7.26 -9.21 14.95
N GLU A 124 6.14 -9.16 15.63
CA GLU A 124 4.99 -10.03 15.41
C GLU A 124 4.14 -9.46 14.28
N ILE A 125 3.94 -10.24 13.22
CA ILE A 125 3.15 -9.86 12.06
C ILE A 125 1.82 -10.62 12.12
N ASP A 126 0.77 -9.84 12.37
CA ASP A 126 -0.62 -10.28 12.41
C ASP A 126 -1.53 -9.15 11.94
N ASP A 127 -2.83 -9.45 11.80
CA ASP A 127 -3.84 -8.48 11.36
C ASP A 127 -4.15 -7.39 12.40
N GLU A 128 -3.66 -7.52 13.64
CA GLU A 128 -3.80 -6.50 14.69
C GLU A 128 -2.72 -5.43 14.58
N ASN A 129 -1.48 -5.85 14.36
CA ASN A 129 -0.30 -5.00 14.21
C ASN A 129 -0.21 -4.37 12.81
N PHE A 130 -0.70 -5.07 11.79
CA PHE A 130 -0.68 -4.64 10.39
C PHE A 130 -2.09 -4.67 9.78
N PRO A 131 -3.03 -3.86 10.29
CA PRO A 131 -4.39 -3.83 9.78
C PRO A 131 -4.42 -3.38 8.32
N ILE A 132 -5.30 -4.01 7.56
CA ILE A 132 -5.49 -3.79 6.14
C ILE A 132 -6.92 -3.32 5.90
N GLN A 133 -7.09 -2.18 5.21
CA GLN A 133 -8.40 -1.66 4.82
C GLN A 133 -8.58 -1.66 3.30
N PRO A 134 -9.74 -2.12 2.77
CA PRO A 134 -10.04 -2.09 1.34
C PRO A 134 -10.28 -0.67 0.82
N TYR A 135 -10.33 -0.55 -0.50
CA TYR A 135 -10.89 0.65 -1.13
C TYR A 135 -12.40 0.76 -0.90
N SER A 136 -12.93 1.98 -0.94
CA SER A 136 -14.34 2.27 -0.60
C SER A 136 -15.38 1.49 -1.39
N TRP A 137 -15.08 1.11 -2.64
CA TRP A 137 -16.01 0.33 -3.47
C TRP A 137 -16.08 -1.15 -3.07
N VAL A 138 -15.04 -1.68 -2.42
CA VAL A 138 -15.01 -3.07 -1.93
C VAL A 138 -15.68 -3.19 -0.56
N LYS A 139 -15.53 -2.17 0.30
CA LYS A 139 -16.09 -2.14 1.67
C LYS A 139 -17.58 -2.53 1.77
N PRO A 140 -18.52 -1.93 1.02
CA PRO A 140 -19.95 -2.25 1.17
C PRO A 140 -20.27 -3.69 0.78
N LEU A 141 -19.55 -4.24 -0.20
CA LEU A 141 -19.75 -5.61 -0.65
C LEU A 141 -19.23 -6.62 0.39
N MET A 142 -18.09 -6.31 1.03
CA MET A 142 -17.61 -7.12 2.16
C MET A 142 -18.57 -7.09 3.35
N ILE A 143 -19.13 -5.91 3.66
CA ILE A 143 -20.13 -5.77 4.73
C ILE A 143 -21.39 -6.57 4.39
N ALA A 144 -21.85 -6.52 3.14
CA ALA A 144 -23.01 -7.31 2.70
C ALA A 144 -22.76 -8.82 2.84
N GLN A 145 -21.61 -9.31 2.36
CA GLN A 145 -21.24 -10.71 2.49
C GLN A 145 -21.15 -11.15 3.95
N TRP A 146 -20.46 -10.38 4.80
CA TRP A 146 -20.34 -10.72 6.22
C TRP A 146 -21.70 -10.75 6.92
N LYS A 147 -22.60 -9.83 6.59
CA LYS A 147 -23.96 -9.82 7.15
C LYS A 147 -24.75 -11.05 6.72
N GLU A 148 -24.66 -11.44 5.44
CA GLU A 148 -25.25 -12.67 4.93
C GLU A 148 -24.72 -13.89 5.69
N ASP A 149 -23.40 -14.01 5.82
CA ASP A 149 -22.72 -15.14 6.48
C ASP A 149 -23.06 -15.24 7.98
N ASN A 150 -23.38 -14.11 8.62
CA ASN A 150 -23.70 -14.02 10.05
C ASN A 150 -25.20 -13.84 10.34
N GLU A 151 -26.06 -14.00 9.33
CA GLU A 151 -27.52 -13.85 9.44
C GLU A 151 -27.95 -12.49 10.05
N VAL A 152 -27.18 -11.44 9.79
CA VAL A 152 -27.46 -10.06 10.24
C VAL A 152 -28.28 -9.34 9.18
N ASP A 153 -29.37 -8.70 9.60
CA ASP A 153 -30.23 -7.91 8.70
C ASP A 153 -29.43 -6.81 7.97
N GLU A 154 -29.59 -6.72 6.64
CA GLU A 154 -28.90 -5.75 5.79
C GLU A 154 -29.10 -4.30 6.24
N SER A 155 -30.25 -3.98 6.84
CA SER A 155 -30.58 -2.63 7.33
C SER A 155 -29.81 -2.22 8.59
N ILE A 156 -29.24 -3.18 9.33
CA ILE A 156 -28.49 -2.89 10.57
C ILE A 156 -27.15 -2.26 10.22
N LYS A 157 -26.89 -1.06 10.72
CA LYS A 157 -25.57 -0.44 10.60
C LYS A 157 -24.60 -1.10 11.59
N LEU A 158 -23.43 -1.51 11.09
CA LEU A 158 -22.35 -2.05 11.92
C LEU A 158 -21.65 -0.94 12.71
N SER A 159 -21.11 -1.27 13.88
CA SER A 159 -20.17 -0.39 14.59
C SER A 159 -18.82 -0.35 13.88
N GLU A 160 -17.97 0.63 14.22
CA GLU A 160 -16.61 0.71 13.65
C GLU A 160 -15.78 -0.55 13.97
N ASP A 161 -15.92 -1.09 15.18
CA ASP A 161 -15.23 -2.33 15.58
C ASP A 161 -15.69 -3.54 14.76
N GLN A 162 -16.99 -3.61 14.44
CA GLN A 162 -17.54 -4.68 13.59
C GLN A 162 -17.12 -4.52 12.13
N GLU A 163 -17.06 -3.29 11.60
CA GLU A 163 -16.52 -3.06 10.25
C GLU A 163 -15.04 -3.46 10.18
N LEU A 164 -14.26 -3.16 11.22
CA LEU A 164 -12.87 -3.62 11.32
C LEU A 164 -12.76 -5.14 11.33
N GLU A 165 -13.65 -5.83 12.05
CA GLU A 165 -13.72 -7.30 12.04
C GLU A 165 -14.08 -7.85 10.65
N VAL A 166 -15.04 -7.23 9.94
CA VAL A 166 -15.37 -7.59 8.56
C VAL A 166 -14.13 -7.51 7.67
N PHE A 167 -13.33 -6.44 7.80
CA PHE A 167 -12.14 -6.23 6.96
C PHE A 167 -10.99 -7.21 7.27
N LYS A 168 -11.02 -7.91 8.41
CA LYS A 168 -10.06 -8.99 8.72
C LYS A 168 -10.37 -10.28 7.96
N ASN A 169 -11.61 -10.50 7.51
CA ASN A 169 -12.03 -11.77 6.89
C ASN A 169 -11.60 -11.94 5.42
N GLY A 170 -10.62 -11.17 4.94
CA GLY A 170 -10.13 -11.20 3.57
C GLY A 170 -10.96 -10.34 2.61
N PHE A 171 -10.54 -10.26 1.35
CA PHE A 171 -11.22 -9.44 0.33
C PHE A 171 -12.11 -10.29 -0.57
N ILE A 172 -13.09 -9.64 -1.20
CA ILE A 172 -13.93 -10.26 -2.23
C ILE A 172 -13.48 -9.84 -3.64
N PRO A 173 -13.59 -10.72 -4.64
CA PRO A 173 -13.31 -10.36 -6.02
C PRO A 173 -14.45 -9.50 -6.56
N VAL A 174 -14.11 -8.39 -7.21
CA VAL A 174 -15.07 -7.41 -7.75
C VAL A 174 -14.89 -7.23 -9.26
N TYR A 175 -13.65 -7.35 -9.75
CA TYR A 175 -13.30 -7.13 -11.14
C TYR A 175 -12.39 -8.24 -11.64
N ASP A 176 -12.53 -8.57 -12.93
CA ASP A 176 -11.65 -9.52 -13.61
C ASP A 176 -10.43 -8.82 -14.23
N SER A 177 -10.58 -7.57 -14.68
CA SER A 177 -9.51 -6.79 -15.30
C SER A 177 -9.12 -5.56 -14.49
N TYR A 178 -7.81 -5.35 -14.32
CA TYR A 178 -7.30 -4.18 -13.60
C TYR A 178 -7.55 -2.89 -14.39
N GLU A 179 -7.49 -2.96 -15.73
CA GLU A 179 -7.78 -1.82 -16.58
C GLU A 179 -9.24 -1.39 -16.48
N GLU A 180 -10.20 -2.34 -16.49
CA GLU A 180 -11.62 -2.07 -16.27
C GLU A 180 -11.86 -1.41 -14.91
N MET A 181 -11.28 -1.97 -13.84
CA MET A 181 -11.36 -1.38 -12.50
C MET A 181 -10.85 0.07 -12.49
N LEU A 182 -9.74 0.36 -13.18
CA LEU A 182 -9.22 1.73 -13.26
C LEU A 182 -10.13 2.67 -14.06
N GLU A 183 -10.77 2.20 -15.13
CA GLU A 183 -11.72 3.01 -15.90
C GLU A 183 -12.88 3.49 -15.01
N ASP A 184 -13.35 2.61 -14.13
CA ASP A 184 -14.49 2.91 -13.24
C ASP A 184 -14.10 3.68 -11.97
N GLN A 185 -12.89 3.45 -11.44
CA GLN A 185 -12.55 3.82 -10.05
C GLN A 185 -11.42 4.84 -9.94
N TYR A 186 -10.67 5.12 -11.00
CA TYR A 186 -9.44 5.92 -10.91
C TYR A 186 -9.69 7.42 -10.70
N GLU A 187 -10.70 7.98 -11.39
CA GLU A 187 -11.11 9.38 -11.24
C GLU A 187 -12.22 9.48 -10.19
N ARG A 188 -12.10 10.48 -9.31
CA ARG A 188 -13.01 10.72 -8.19
C ARG A 188 -13.46 12.16 -8.21
N VAL A 189 -14.67 12.38 -7.70
CA VAL A 189 -15.27 13.71 -7.66
C VAL A 189 -15.64 14.01 -6.21
N TYR A 190 -15.15 15.16 -5.73
CA TYR A 190 -15.54 15.74 -4.45
C TYR A 190 -16.31 17.03 -4.70
N THR A 191 -17.57 17.09 -4.28
CA THR A 191 -18.38 18.30 -4.38
C THR A 191 -18.16 19.19 -3.15
N ILE A 192 -17.66 20.40 -3.39
CA ILE A 192 -17.59 21.45 -2.39
C ILE A 192 -18.96 22.12 -2.32
N SER A 193 -19.56 22.13 -1.13
CA SER A 193 -20.80 22.85 -0.85
C SER A 193 -20.61 23.78 0.35
N GLY A 194 -21.18 24.99 0.29
CA GLY A 194 -21.18 25.94 1.40
C GLY A 194 -22.26 27.00 1.26
N ASP A 195 -22.56 27.71 2.35
CA ASP A 195 -23.65 28.71 2.38
C ASP A 195 -23.45 29.84 1.35
N ASP A 196 -22.21 30.14 0.97
CA ASP A 196 -21.82 31.21 0.03
C ASP A 196 -21.03 30.70 -1.21
N ILE A 197 -21.02 29.38 -1.47
CA ILE A 197 -20.27 28.78 -2.58
C ILE A 197 -21.25 27.95 -3.40
N GLU A 198 -21.40 28.27 -4.70
CA GLU A 198 -22.09 27.37 -5.63
C GLU A 198 -21.41 25.98 -5.59
N ASN A 199 -22.18 24.90 -5.74
CA ASN A 199 -21.60 23.57 -5.68
C ASN A 199 -20.51 23.41 -6.76
N ILE A 200 -19.26 23.26 -6.33
CA ILE A 200 -18.11 23.10 -7.22
C ILE A 200 -17.63 21.66 -7.13
N ASP A 201 -17.63 20.97 -8.26
CA ASP A 201 -17.05 19.64 -8.37
C ASP A 201 -15.54 19.72 -8.57
N VAL A 202 -14.81 19.01 -7.71
CA VAL A 202 -13.36 18.84 -7.76
C VAL A 202 -13.05 17.41 -8.16
N ASP A 203 -12.55 17.24 -9.37
CA ASP A 203 -12.00 15.99 -9.86
C ASP A 203 -10.62 15.74 -9.25
N TRP A 204 -10.35 14.53 -8.77
CA TRP A 204 -9.04 14.10 -8.31
C TRP A 204 -8.79 12.64 -8.69
N LYS A 205 -7.52 12.22 -8.68
CA LYS A 205 -7.12 10.88 -9.13
C LYS A 205 -6.51 10.08 -8.00
N LEU A 206 -6.83 8.78 -7.94
CA LEU A 206 -6.15 7.86 -7.03
C LEU A 206 -4.63 7.86 -7.30
N LEU A 207 -3.84 7.64 -6.25
CA LEU A 207 -2.40 7.60 -6.38
C LEU A 207 -1.94 6.26 -6.96
N ASN A 208 -1.16 6.29 -8.04
CA ASN A 208 -0.56 5.10 -8.66
C ASN A 208 0.96 5.20 -8.74
N MET A 209 1.61 4.11 -9.13
CA MET A 209 3.07 4.06 -9.21
C MET A 209 3.66 5.11 -10.15
N LYS A 210 3.01 5.40 -11.28
CA LYS A 210 3.45 6.47 -12.18
C LYS A 210 3.50 7.82 -11.47
N THR A 211 2.41 8.21 -10.80
CA THR A 211 2.34 9.51 -10.12
C THR A 211 3.25 9.55 -8.90
N GLN A 212 3.44 8.44 -8.18
CA GLN A 212 4.44 8.36 -7.11
C GLN A 212 5.86 8.54 -7.62
N GLU A 213 6.23 7.95 -8.76
CA GLU A 213 7.56 8.12 -9.35
C GLU A 213 7.80 9.55 -9.84
N GLU A 214 6.83 10.13 -10.55
CA GLU A 214 6.88 11.52 -11.04
C GLU A 214 7.09 12.51 -9.87
N ASN A 215 6.46 12.23 -8.73
CA ASN A 215 6.50 13.08 -7.55
C ASN A 215 7.48 12.60 -6.46
N GLY A 216 8.30 11.58 -6.72
CA GLY A 216 9.11 10.93 -5.69
C GLY A 216 10.06 11.89 -4.94
N ARG A 217 10.53 12.94 -5.63
CA ARG A 217 11.35 14.00 -5.01
C ARG A 217 10.59 14.84 -3.97
N LEU A 218 9.29 15.03 -4.17
CA LEU A 218 8.45 15.74 -3.21
C LEU A 218 8.22 14.91 -1.95
N LEU A 219 8.26 13.58 -2.06
CA LEU A 219 8.09 12.66 -0.92
C LEU A 219 9.38 12.47 -0.09
N GLU A 220 10.54 12.81 -0.64
CA GLU A 220 11.84 12.69 0.03
C GLU A 220 12.21 13.95 0.84
N SER A 221 11.39 15.00 0.81
CA SER A 221 11.62 16.20 1.64
C SER A 221 11.07 16.02 3.05
N ASP A 222 11.77 16.51 4.06
CA ASP A 222 11.28 16.53 5.45
C ASP A 222 9.96 17.33 5.63
N ASP A 223 9.55 18.08 4.60
CA ASP A 223 8.36 18.93 4.57
C ASP A 223 7.12 18.27 3.91
N VAL A 224 7.06 16.93 3.78
CA VAL A 224 5.84 16.27 3.25
C VAL A 224 4.65 16.60 4.15
N ASN A 225 3.76 17.43 3.64
CA ASN A 225 2.53 17.82 4.30
C ASN A 225 1.30 17.43 3.47
N ILE A 226 0.14 17.63 4.06
CA ILE A 226 -1.16 17.42 3.41
C ILE A 226 -1.25 18.05 2.01
N ASN A 227 -0.76 19.28 1.82
CA ASN A 227 -0.82 19.95 0.52
C ASN A 227 0.04 19.23 -0.52
N THR A 228 1.18 18.68 -0.12
CA THR A 228 2.05 17.87 -0.99
C THR A 228 1.32 16.61 -1.43
N ILE A 229 0.69 15.91 -0.49
CA ILE A 229 -0.10 14.70 -0.73
C ILE A 229 -1.27 15.00 -1.68
N LEU A 230 -1.98 16.11 -1.49
CA LEU A 230 -3.07 16.53 -2.38
C LEU A 230 -2.58 16.90 -3.78
N LYS A 231 -1.48 17.68 -3.89
CA LYS A 231 -0.89 18.08 -5.18
C LYS A 231 -0.54 16.87 -6.05
N MET A 232 -0.12 15.76 -5.45
CA MET A 232 0.18 14.52 -6.19
C MET A 232 -1.03 13.90 -6.90
N ARG A 233 -2.24 14.14 -6.39
CA ARG A 233 -3.51 13.67 -6.97
C ARG A 233 -4.03 14.59 -8.07
N LYS A 234 -3.29 15.67 -8.34
CA LYS A 234 -3.54 16.69 -9.39
C LYS A 234 -5.01 17.11 -9.44
N PRO A 235 -5.60 17.57 -8.31
CA PRO A 235 -7.00 17.93 -8.28
C PRO A 235 -7.29 19.07 -9.23
N THR A 236 -8.38 18.97 -9.97
CA THR A 236 -8.87 19.97 -10.91
C THR A 236 -10.33 20.29 -10.65
N TYR A 237 -10.75 21.52 -10.96
CA TYR A 237 -12.14 21.91 -10.88
C TYR A 237 -12.57 22.61 -12.17
N LEU A 238 -13.88 22.66 -12.40
CA LEU A 238 -14.46 23.34 -13.55
C LEU A 238 -14.49 24.85 -13.29
N MET A 239 -13.85 25.62 -14.17
CA MET A 239 -13.88 27.07 -14.15
C MET A 239 -14.56 27.58 -15.42
N GLU A 240 -15.57 28.43 -15.26
CA GLU A 240 -16.16 29.17 -16.37
C GLU A 240 -15.18 30.23 -16.88
N THR A 241 -14.87 30.18 -18.17
CA THR A 241 -14.00 31.15 -18.84
C THR A 241 -14.72 31.74 -20.05
N GLU A 242 -14.21 32.84 -20.62
CA GLU A 242 -14.81 33.47 -21.82
C GLU A 242 -14.89 32.50 -23.03
N GLY A 243 -14.11 31.41 -23.04
CA GLY A 243 -14.12 30.35 -24.06
C GLY A 243 -14.97 29.12 -23.70
N GLY A 244 -15.71 29.15 -22.58
CA GLY A 244 -16.48 28.04 -22.04
C GLY A 244 -15.81 27.34 -20.84
N PRO A 245 -16.44 26.27 -20.33
CA PRO A 245 -15.97 25.58 -19.13
C PRO A 245 -14.64 24.88 -19.38
N THR A 246 -13.65 25.18 -18.53
CA THR A 246 -12.31 24.60 -18.62
C THR A 246 -11.89 24.01 -17.28
N ARG A 247 -11.31 22.80 -17.29
CA ARG A 247 -10.71 22.20 -16.10
C ARG A 247 -9.40 22.92 -15.76
N THR A 248 -9.30 23.45 -14.54
CA THR A 248 -8.09 24.11 -14.05
C THR A 248 -7.60 23.47 -12.76
N SER A 249 -6.30 23.60 -12.46
CA SER A 249 -5.72 23.04 -11.24
C SER A 249 -6.27 23.75 -10.01
N LEU A 250 -6.63 22.98 -8.99
CA LEU A 250 -7.09 23.54 -7.71
C LEU A 250 -5.92 24.28 -7.04
N PRO A 251 -6.04 25.60 -6.74
CA PRO A 251 -4.99 26.36 -6.08
C PRO A 251 -5.00 26.04 -4.58
N ILE A 252 -4.49 24.86 -4.21
CA ILE A 252 -4.53 24.30 -2.84
C ILE A 252 -4.03 25.30 -1.79
N ASP A 253 -3.03 26.12 -2.13
CA ASP A 253 -2.43 27.09 -1.20
C ASP A 253 -3.28 28.36 -0.99
N SER A 254 -4.33 28.57 -1.79
CA SER A 254 -5.19 29.76 -1.75
C SER A 254 -6.65 29.46 -1.38
N ILE A 255 -7.02 28.18 -1.26
CA ILE A 255 -8.36 27.78 -0.85
C ILE A 255 -8.50 27.70 0.68
N PRO A 256 -9.69 27.98 1.23
CA PRO A 256 -9.97 27.83 2.66
C PRO A 256 -9.61 26.44 3.22
N SER A 257 -9.06 26.41 4.43
CA SER A 257 -8.58 25.17 5.08
C SER A 257 -9.66 24.11 5.26
N HIS A 258 -10.92 24.49 5.47
CA HIS A 258 -12.03 23.54 5.61
C HIS A 258 -12.33 22.79 4.31
N ILE A 259 -12.10 23.40 3.15
CA ILE A 259 -12.23 22.76 1.84
C ILE A 259 -11.11 21.75 1.63
N VAL A 260 -9.87 22.15 1.94
CA VAL A 260 -8.69 21.26 1.88
C VAL A 260 -8.89 20.03 2.77
N GLU A 261 -9.41 20.24 3.98
CA GLU A 261 -9.70 19.16 4.92
C GLU A 261 -10.87 18.28 4.46
N GLY A 262 -11.88 18.87 3.80
CA GLY A 262 -12.97 18.13 3.17
C GLY A 262 -12.46 17.15 2.12
N LEU A 263 -11.66 17.64 1.17
CA LEU A 263 -11.03 16.84 0.13
C LEU A 263 -10.11 15.76 0.73
N ARG A 264 -9.33 16.09 1.76
CA ARG A 264 -8.50 15.10 2.46
C ARG A 264 -9.34 13.98 3.06
N LYS A 265 -10.44 14.31 3.73
CA LYS A 265 -11.35 13.32 4.32
C LYS A 265 -11.98 12.42 3.26
N ASP A 266 -12.36 13.00 2.12
CA ASP A 266 -12.89 12.24 0.98
C ASP A 266 -11.88 11.22 0.44
N ILE A 267 -10.63 11.66 0.25
CA ILE A 267 -9.52 10.80 -0.17
C ILE A 267 -9.30 9.66 0.83
N LEU A 268 -9.18 9.97 2.12
CA LEU A 268 -8.94 8.97 3.18
C LEU A 268 -10.08 7.96 3.31
N LYS A 269 -11.33 8.35 3.00
CA LYS A 269 -12.46 7.43 2.99
C LYS A 269 -12.45 6.50 1.78
N THR A 270 -11.98 7.02 0.66
CA THR A 270 -11.98 6.35 -0.65
C THR A 270 -10.83 5.37 -0.81
N GLU A 271 -9.62 5.78 -0.46
CA GLU A 271 -8.42 4.98 -0.63
C GLU A 271 -8.36 3.80 0.36
N ALA A 272 -7.74 2.71 -0.08
CA ALA A 272 -7.30 1.64 0.81
C ALA A 272 -6.23 2.16 1.78
N ASN A 273 -5.93 1.37 2.80
CA ASN A 273 -4.83 1.65 3.72
C ASN A 273 -4.16 0.34 4.13
N ILE A 274 -2.90 0.17 3.72
CA ILE A 274 -2.06 -0.96 4.11
C ILE A 274 -1.05 -0.45 5.12
N ASN A 275 -1.31 -0.69 6.40
CA ASN A 275 -0.31 -0.32 7.40
C ASN A 275 0.89 -1.25 7.28
N THR A 276 2.01 -0.73 6.79
CA THR A 276 3.30 -1.45 6.74
C THR A 276 4.28 -0.90 7.75
N THR A 277 3.84 -0.02 8.65
CA THR A 277 4.71 0.78 9.49
C THR A 277 4.60 0.33 10.94
N PHE A 278 5.75 0.18 11.60
CA PHE A 278 5.85 -0.27 12.98
C PHE A 278 6.83 0.62 13.75
N VAL A 279 6.70 0.65 15.08
CA VAL A 279 7.59 1.41 15.95
C VAL A 279 8.59 0.46 16.60
N VAL A 280 9.89 0.75 16.44
CA VAL A 280 10.96 0.07 17.18
C VAL A 280 11.42 0.94 18.33
N GLY A 281 11.52 0.34 19.51
CA GLY A 281 12.19 0.95 20.67
C GLY A 281 13.48 0.20 21.00
N SER A 282 14.52 0.93 21.34
CA SER A 282 15.74 0.32 21.88
C SER A 282 15.48 -0.26 23.27
N LYS A 283 15.94 -1.48 23.50
CA LYS A 283 15.91 -2.15 24.80
C LYS A 283 16.91 -1.52 25.78
N SER A 284 18.04 -1.03 25.27
CA SER A 284 19.08 -0.39 26.08
C SER A 284 18.76 1.07 26.42
N ASP A 285 17.98 1.77 25.59
CA ASP A 285 17.55 3.14 25.82
C ASP A 285 16.12 3.38 25.31
N PRO A 286 15.11 3.32 26.21
CA PRO A 286 13.70 3.50 25.83
C PRO A 286 13.37 4.86 25.18
N SER A 287 14.27 5.85 25.29
CA SER A 287 14.10 7.15 24.61
C SER A 287 14.40 7.10 23.12
N LEU A 288 15.07 6.05 22.64
CA LEU A 288 15.34 5.83 21.22
C LEU A 288 14.20 5.01 20.61
N GLN A 289 13.25 5.71 20.00
CA GLN A 289 12.18 5.12 19.21
C GLN A 289 12.24 5.58 17.76
N GLN A 290 11.97 4.68 16.83
CA GLN A 290 11.91 5.00 15.40
C GLN A 290 10.70 4.32 14.78
N GLN A 291 9.98 5.07 13.95
CA GLN A 291 8.96 4.51 13.07
C GLN A 291 9.62 4.00 11.78
N LEU A 292 9.38 2.74 11.44
CA LEU A 292 9.99 2.04 10.31
C LEU A 292 8.93 1.46 9.39
N ASN A 293 9.14 1.63 8.08
CA ASN A 293 8.33 0.94 7.08
C ASN A 293 8.93 -0.45 6.79
N LEU A 294 8.18 -1.51 7.11
CA LEU A 294 8.61 -2.91 7.00
C LEU A 294 9.01 -3.30 5.57
N ILE A 295 8.25 -2.86 4.57
CA ILE A 295 8.53 -3.15 3.15
C ILE A 295 9.79 -2.43 2.63
N SER A 296 10.41 -1.57 3.42
CA SER A 296 11.72 -0.97 3.12
C SER A 296 12.90 -1.75 3.71
N THR A 297 12.63 -2.72 4.58
CA THR A 297 13.62 -3.53 5.29
C THR A 297 13.96 -4.77 4.47
N PRO A 298 15.19 -4.93 3.93
CA PRO A 298 15.54 -6.08 3.11
C PRO A 298 15.36 -7.44 3.78
N ALA A 299 15.55 -7.51 5.11
CA ALA A 299 15.33 -8.72 5.90
C ALA A 299 13.87 -9.21 5.85
N PHE A 300 12.91 -8.32 5.59
CA PHE A 300 11.51 -8.68 5.41
C PHE A 300 11.27 -9.53 4.14
N PHE A 301 12.16 -9.49 3.16
CA PHE A 301 12.05 -10.31 1.94
C PHE A 301 13.04 -11.48 1.91
N PHE A 302 14.13 -11.41 2.69
CA PHE A 302 15.14 -12.45 2.71
C PHE A 302 15.66 -12.68 4.13
N ARG A 303 15.25 -13.79 4.73
CA ARG A 303 15.69 -14.21 6.07
C ARG A 303 17.19 -14.18 6.29
N SER A 304 17.99 -14.50 5.28
CA SER A 304 19.45 -14.47 5.36
C SER A 304 20.04 -13.08 5.69
N LEU A 305 19.24 -12.02 5.59
CA LEU A 305 19.63 -10.66 5.95
C LEU A 305 19.17 -10.26 7.37
N GLY A 306 18.44 -11.12 8.07
CA GLY A 306 17.90 -10.89 9.41
C GLY A 306 18.76 -11.43 10.57
N ILE A 307 19.94 -11.99 10.28
CA ILE A 307 20.87 -12.57 11.27
C ILE A 307 22.18 -11.78 11.25
#